data_AF-A0A8B6G8M2-F1
#
_entry.id   AF-A0A8B6G8M2-F1
#
_cell.length_a   1.000
_cell.length_b   1.000
_cell.length_c   1.000
_cell.angle_alpha   90.00
_cell.angle_beta   90.00
_cell.angle_gamma   90.00
#
_symmetry.space_group_name_H-M   'P 1'
#
loop_
_entity.id
_entity.type
_entity.pdbx_description
1 polymer ?
#
loop_
_entity_poly.entity_id
_entity_poly.type
_entity_poly.pdbx_seq_one_letter_code
_entity_poly.pdbx_strand_id
1 'polypeptide(L)'
;MTSSSTEAVSKEDIHELLEHSVKNTHKVKDGDIKGDFIMEKCLLLFSKDYKYSVITNFNGELCGHYPSKIILLEYQLTEGDQKKDNFHG
;
A
#
# COMPACT_ATOMS: atom_id res chain seq x y z
N MET A 1 -6.73 -25.36 -11.64
CA MET A 1 -6.15 -25.40 -10.28
C MET A 1 -4.83 -24.66 -10.34
N THR A 2 -4.79 -23.37 -9.98
CA THR A 2 -3.53 -22.62 -9.87
C THR A 2 -3.31 -22.33 -8.40
N SER A 3 -2.41 -23.08 -7.80
CA SER A 3 -1.94 -22.91 -6.43
C SER A 3 -1.32 -21.52 -6.27
N SER A 4 -1.97 -20.66 -5.50
CA SER A 4 -1.37 -19.44 -4.99
C SER A 4 -0.39 -19.82 -3.88
N SER A 5 0.85 -20.14 -4.25
CA SER A 5 1.93 -20.34 -3.29
C SER A 5 2.21 -19.00 -2.59
N THR A 6 1.89 -18.90 -1.31
CA THR A 6 2.39 -17.84 -0.45
C THR A 6 3.87 -18.10 -0.19
N GLU A 7 4.74 -17.60 -1.07
CA GLU A 7 6.18 -17.59 -0.80
C GLU A 7 6.43 -16.75 0.46
N ALA A 8 7.11 -17.35 1.43
CA ALA A 8 7.43 -16.70 2.69
C ALA A 8 8.47 -15.60 2.43
N VAL A 9 8.17 -14.36 2.84
CA VAL A 9 9.08 -13.21 2.72
C VAL A 9 10.33 -13.45 3.58
N SER A 10 11.50 -13.41 2.95
CA SER A 10 12.80 -13.58 3.60
C SER A 10 13.36 -12.24 4.13
N LYS A 11 14.44 -12.29 4.91
CA LYS A 11 15.11 -11.06 5.39
C LYS A 11 15.81 -10.33 4.26
N GLU A 12 16.32 -11.09 3.31
CA GLU A 12 17.01 -10.63 2.11
C GLU A 12 16.05 -9.81 1.24
N ASP A 13 14.80 -10.27 1.07
CA ASP A 13 13.76 -9.53 0.35
C ASP A 13 13.48 -8.15 0.97
N ILE A 14 13.45 -8.09 2.31
CA ILE A 14 13.26 -6.82 3.04
C ILE A 14 14.49 -5.91 2.85
N HIS A 15 15.70 -6.47 2.91
CA HIS A 15 16.92 -5.70 2.71
C HIS A 15 17.00 -5.09 1.31
N GLU A 16 16.71 -5.88 0.26
CA GLU A 16 16.68 -5.40 -1.12
C GLU A 16 15.64 -4.30 -1.33
N LEU A 17 14.46 -4.44 -0.73
CA LEU A 17 13.40 -3.43 -0.79
C LEU A 17 13.84 -2.12 -0.12
N LEU A 18 14.46 -2.20 1.05
CA LEU A 18 14.97 -1.02 1.77
C LEU A 18 16.09 -0.35 0.97
N GLU A 19 17.05 -1.12 0.45
CA GLU A 19 18.15 -0.61 -0.34
C GLU A 19 17.65 0.07 -1.63
N HIS A 20 16.66 -0.52 -2.30
CA HIS A 20 16.02 0.09 -3.46
C HIS A 20 15.33 1.41 -3.11
N SER A 21 14.59 1.46 -2.00
CA SER A 21 13.84 2.64 -1.56
C SER A 21 14.74 3.81 -1.15
N VAL A 22 15.91 3.51 -0.57
CA VAL A 22 16.91 4.54 -0.20
C VAL A 22 17.59 5.11 -1.44
N LYS A 23 17.85 4.28 -2.46
CA LYS A 23 18.56 4.70 -3.69
C LYS A 23 17.65 5.36 -4.72
N ASN A 24 16.35 5.11 -4.67
CA ASN A 24 15.38 5.64 -5.62
C ASN A 24 14.44 6.63 -4.91
N THR A 25 14.65 7.93 -5.14
CA THR A 25 13.69 8.94 -4.69
C THR A 25 12.46 8.89 -5.58
N HIS A 26 11.30 8.54 -5.01
CA HIS A 26 10.02 8.63 -5.71
C HIS A 26 9.81 10.06 -6.21
N LYS A 27 9.68 10.22 -7.53
CA LYS A 27 9.33 11.50 -8.16
C LYS A 27 7.90 11.38 -8.67
N VAL A 28 7.02 12.24 -8.19
CA VAL A 28 5.58 12.24 -8.53
C VAL A 28 5.29 12.30 -10.04
N LYS A 29 6.26 12.71 -10.88
CA LYS A 29 6.06 12.88 -12.33
C LYS A 29 6.34 11.65 -13.17
N ASP A 30 6.98 10.62 -12.63
CA ASP A 30 7.25 9.41 -13.38
C ASP A 30 6.15 8.42 -13.05
N GLY A 31 5.24 8.17 -14.00
CA GLY A 31 4.13 7.22 -13.87
C GLY A 31 4.63 5.80 -13.64
N ASP A 32 5.03 5.51 -12.41
CA ASP A 32 5.54 4.23 -11.95
C ASP A 32 4.35 3.26 -11.78
N ILE A 33 3.98 2.62 -12.89
CA ILE A 33 2.90 1.62 -12.95
C ILE A 33 3.13 0.52 -11.90
N LYS A 34 4.40 0.17 -11.61
CA LYS A 34 4.71 -0.84 -10.61
C LYS A 34 4.45 -0.31 -9.21
N GLY A 35 4.89 0.91 -8.91
CA GLY A 35 4.60 1.62 -7.65
C GLY A 35 3.09 1.76 -7.41
N ASP A 36 2.33 2.16 -8.42
CA ASP A 36 0.86 2.27 -8.34
C ASP A 36 0.21 0.91 -8.06
N PHE A 37 0.64 -0.16 -8.76
CA PHE A 37 0.13 -1.50 -8.51
C PHE A 37 0.42 -1.97 -7.07
N ILE A 38 1.63 -1.71 -6.56
CA ILE A 38 2.02 -2.04 -5.19
C ILE A 38 1.16 -1.25 -4.19
N MET A 39 0.93 0.04 -4.44
CA MET A 39 0.09 0.89 -3.60
C MET A 39 -1.35 0.37 -3.50
N GLU A 40 -1.95 -0.04 -4.61
CA GLU A 40 -3.28 -0.65 -4.62
C GLU A 40 -3.32 -1.98 -3.85
N LYS A 41 -2.25 -2.78 -3.93
CA LYS A 41 -2.15 -4.01 -3.12
C LYS A 41 -2.05 -3.69 -1.63
N CYS A 42 -1.28 -2.69 -1.24
CA CYS A 42 -1.19 -2.26 0.15
C CYS A 42 -2.56 -1.79 0.67
N LEU A 43 -3.30 -0.97 -0.10
CA LEU A 43 -4.65 -0.53 0.27
C LEU A 43 -5.62 -1.71 0.49
N LEU A 44 -5.60 -2.70 -0.39
CA LEU A 44 -6.41 -3.91 -0.25
C LEU A 44 -6.02 -4.76 0.97
N LEU A 45 -4.75 -4.77 1.34
CA LEU A 45 -4.29 -5.48 2.53
C LEU A 45 -4.73 -4.73 3.79
N PHE A 46 -4.45 -3.43 3.87
CA PHE A 46 -4.84 -2.60 5.01
C PHE A 46 -6.35 -2.56 5.22
N SER A 47 -7.17 -2.66 4.18
CA SER A 47 -8.64 -2.70 4.33
C SER A 47 -9.13 -3.94 5.08
N LYS A 48 -8.31 -4.97 5.27
CA LYS A 48 -8.71 -6.20 5.96
C LYS A 48 -8.62 -6.09 7.47
N ASP A 49 -7.67 -5.29 7.95
CA ASP A 49 -7.28 -5.22 9.35
C ASP A 49 -7.28 -3.80 9.92
N TYR A 50 -7.39 -2.76 9.09
CA TYR A 50 -7.42 -1.37 9.53
C TYR A 50 -8.53 -0.54 8.87
N LYS A 51 -9.08 0.38 9.66
CA LYS A 51 -9.69 1.59 9.11
C LYS A 51 -8.57 2.52 8.69
N TYR A 52 -8.60 2.99 7.45
CA TYR A 52 -7.62 3.92 6.93
C TYR A 52 -8.28 5.08 6.18
N SER A 53 -7.53 6.17 6.08
CA SER A 53 -7.81 7.30 5.18
C SER A 53 -6.67 7.48 4.20
N VAL A 54 -6.99 8.06 3.04
CA VAL A 54 -6.02 8.33 1.96
C VAL A 54 -5.95 9.81 1.71
N ILE A 55 -4.75 10.38 1.83
CA ILE A 55 -4.45 11.74 1.42
C ILE A 55 -3.88 11.69 0.00
N THR A 56 -4.49 12.43 -0.92
CA THR A 56 -4.06 12.54 -2.31
C THR A 56 -2.93 13.55 -2.47
N ASN A 57 -1.90 13.20 -3.21
CA ASN A 57 -0.76 14.04 -3.59
C ASN A 57 -0.49 13.90 -5.10
N PHE A 58 -1.56 13.97 -5.90
CA PHE A 58 -1.58 13.55 -7.31
C PHE A 58 -0.56 14.33 -8.17
N ASN A 59 -0.39 15.63 -7.95
CA ASN A 59 0.61 16.42 -8.67
C ASN A 59 1.81 16.83 -7.79
N GLY A 60 1.94 16.23 -6.61
CA GLY A 60 2.99 16.58 -5.65
C GLY A 60 2.67 17.88 -4.90
N GLU A 61 1.39 18.25 -4.79
CA GLU A 61 0.95 19.49 -4.15
C GLU A 61 1.34 19.56 -2.66
N LEU A 62 1.51 18.41 -2.00
CA LEU A 62 2.03 18.34 -0.63
C LEU A 62 3.56 18.36 -0.63
N CYS A 63 4.17 17.49 -1.44
CA CYS A 63 5.61 17.41 -1.67
C CYS A 63 5.89 16.48 -2.86
N GLY A 64 6.83 16.87 -3.73
CA GLY A 64 7.26 16.04 -4.86
C GLY A 64 7.99 14.74 -4.48
N HIS A 65 8.28 14.53 -3.18
CA HIS A 65 8.90 13.32 -2.65
C HIS A 65 7.92 12.33 -2.02
N TYR A 66 6.67 12.75 -1.74
CA TYR A 66 5.66 11.82 -1.24
C TYR A 66 5.01 11.05 -2.41
N PRO A 67 4.57 9.81 -2.20
CA PRO A 67 3.76 9.08 -3.18
C PRO A 67 2.47 9.81 -3.54
N SER A 68 1.85 9.45 -4.66
CA SER A 68 0.56 10.02 -5.12
C SER A 68 -0.60 9.78 -4.13
N LYS A 69 -0.49 8.74 -3.30
CA LYS A 69 -1.40 8.40 -2.21
C LYS A 69 -0.61 8.18 -0.93
N ILE A 70 -0.96 8.91 0.13
CA ILE A 70 -0.40 8.72 1.47
C ILE A 70 -1.48 8.05 2.32
N ILE A 71 -1.16 6.88 2.86
CA ILE A 71 -2.10 6.05 3.65
C ILE A 71 -1.91 6.37 5.13
N LEU A 72 -3.00 6.70 5.81
CA LEU A 72 -3.03 6.88 7.26
C LEU A 72 -3.90 5.79 7.88
N LEU A 73 -3.28 4.91 8.68
CA LEU A 73 -4.00 3.89 9.44
C LEU A 73 -4.57 4.54 10.70
N GLU A 74 -5.89 4.54 10.85
CA GLU A 74 -6.57 5.22 11.97
C GLU A 74 -6.65 4.30 13.18
N TYR A 75 -7.20 3.10 13.00
CA TYR A 75 -7.31 2.09 14.05
C TYR A 75 -7.47 0.69 13.45
N GLN A 76 -7.06 -0.32 14.21
CA GLN A 76 -7.22 -1.73 13.84
C GLN A 76 -8.69 -2.14 13.95
N LEU A 77 -9.20 -2.85 12.94
CA LEU A 77 -10.56 -3.36 12.90
C LEU A 77 -10.75 -4.49 13.90
N THR A 78 -11.86 -4.48 14.62
CA THR A 78 -12.28 -5.62 15.44
C THR A 78 -12.97 -6.69 14.60
N GLU A 79 -13.13 -7.91 15.12
CA GLU A 79 -13.89 -8.97 14.43
C GLU A 79 -15.33 -8.55 14.08
N GLY A 80 -15.90 -7.61 14.84
CA GLY A 80 -17.23 -7.04 14.58
C GLY A 80 -17.27 -6.05 13.43
N ASP A 81 -16.15 -5.40 13.10
CA ASP A 81 -16.05 -4.42 12.02
C ASP A 81 -15.80 -5.11 10.68
N GLN A 82 -15.00 -6.18 10.66
CA GLN A 82 -14.68 -6.97 9.46
C GLN A 82 -15.92 -7.58 8.76
N LYS A 83 -17.04 -7.73 9.47
CA LYS A 83 -18.29 -8.29 8.92
C LYS A 83 -19.17 -7.26 8.22
N LYS A 84 -18.96 -5.96 8.44
CA LYS A 84 -19.84 -4.90 7.89
C LYS A 84 -19.54 -4.57 6.42
N ASP A 85 -18.32 -4.81 5.97
CA ASP A 85 -17.90 -4.42 4.62
C ASP A 85 -18.21 -5.47 3.53
N ASN A 86 -18.68 -6.67 3.91
CA ASN A 86 -19.16 -7.70 2.97
C ASN A 86 -20.63 -7.51 2.54
N PHE A 87 -21.28 -6.40 2.93
CA PHE A 87 -22.66 -6.05 2.58
C PHE A 87 -22.70 -4.74 1.78
N HIS A 88 -22.08 -4.73 0.60
CA HIS A 88 -22.46 -3.81 -0.48
C HIS A 88 -22.57 -4.64 -1.76
N GLY A 89 -23.82 -4.88 -2.17
CA GLY A 89 -24.17 -5.39 -3.50
C GLY A 89 -24.20 -4.27 -4.54
#